data_AF-A0A0G1NXS6-F1
#
_entry.id   AF-A0A0G1NXS6-F1
#
_cell.length_a   1.000
_cell.length_b   1.000
_cell.length_c   1.000
_cell.angle_alpha   90.00
_cell.angle_beta   90.00
_cell.angle_gamma   90.00
#
_symmetry.space_group_name_H-M   'P 1'
#
loop_
_entity.id
_entity.type
_entity.pdbx_description
1 polymer ?
#
loop_
_entity_poly.entity_id
_entity_poly.type
_entity_poly.pdbx_seq_one_letter_code
_entity_poly.pdbx_strand_id
1 'polypeptide(L)'
;MITIASVTLIVITSSGMSSFEQSTMAYDIAEAGTENALLRLLRNPAYTGETLTVGDGTATITVTGSGTQTITSTGRLNNYLRKIQVVVVVDDVDTIQSWMEVY
;
A
#
# COMPACT_ATOMS: atom_id res chain seq x y z
N MET A 1 62.09 4.68 9.78
CA MET A 1 60.97 4.65 8.82
C MET A 1 59.73 4.26 9.62
N ILE A 2 58.75 5.16 9.78
CA ILE A 2 57.50 4.84 10.48
C ILE A 2 56.48 4.52 9.39
N THR A 3 56.11 3.25 9.28
CA THR A 3 55.06 2.79 8.38
C THR A 3 53.71 3.19 8.98
N ILE A 4 53.16 4.33 8.56
CA ILE A 4 51.79 4.67 8.90
C ILE A 4 50.91 3.91 7.90
N ALA A 5 50.47 2.71 8.27
CA ALA A 5 49.45 2.00 7.51
C ALA A 5 48.12 2.74 7.71
N SER A 6 47.60 3.35 6.66
CA SER A 6 46.29 3.99 6.66
C SER A 6 45.21 2.92 6.78
N VAL A 7 44.47 2.91 7.87
CA VAL A 7 43.26 2.09 8.00
C VAL A 7 42.11 2.87 7.38
N THR A 8 41.69 2.47 6.18
CA THR A 8 40.50 3.01 5.54
C THR A 8 39.28 2.44 6.27
N LEU A 9 38.61 3.27 7.08
CA LEU A 9 37.33 2.93 7.68
C LEU A 9 36.23 3.09 6.62
N ILE A 10 35.68 1.98 6.14
CA ILE A 10 34.45 2.02 5.35
C ILE A 10 33.29 2.16 6.33
N VAL A 11 32.74 3.37 6.44
CA VAL A 11 31.50 3.62 7.16
C VAL A 11 30.35 3.21 6.24
N ILE A 12 29.80 2.01 6.45
CA ILE A 12 28.55 1.60 5.80
C ILE A 12 27.42 2.27 6.59
N THR A 13 26.95 3.44 6.16
CA THR A 13 25.69 4.00 6.66
C THR A 13 24.55 3.17 6.07
N SER A 14 23.91 2.32 6.87
CA SER A 14 22.79 1.47 6.44
C SER A 14 21.47 2.23 6.25
N SER A 15 21.51 3.52 5.93
CA SER A 15 20.35 4.42 5.99
C SER A 15 19.59 4.55 4.66
N GLY A 16 19.57 3.51 3.83
CA GLY A 16 18.89 3.53 2.54
C GLY A 16 18.09 2.25 2.32
N MET A 17 16.78 2.33 2.53
CA MET A 17 15.84 1.31 2.07
C MET A 17 15.93 1.22 0.54
N SER A 18 16.16 0.03 0.00
CA SER A 18 16.30 -0.16 -1.43
C SER A 18 15.01 0.24 -2.17
N SER A 19 15.13 0.59 -3.45
CA SER A 19 13.96 0.87 -4.30
C SER A 19 12.98 -0.29 -4.34
N PHE A 20 13.49 -1.53 -4.30
CA PHE A 20 12.66 -2.73 -4.27
C PHE A 20 11.85 -2.80 -2.97
N GLU A 21 12.51 -2.66 -1.81
CA GLU A 21 11.84 -2.67 -0.51
C GLU A 21 10.79 -1.56 -0.40
N GLN A 22 11.12 -0.31 -0.79
CA GLN A 22 10.14 0.79 -0.77
C GLN A 22 8.92 0.51 -1.63
N SER A 23 9.14 -0.16 -2.77
CA SER A 23 8.07 -0.56 -3.67
C SER A 23 7.22 -1.69 -3.10
N THR A 24 7.83 -2.67 -2.42
CA THR A 24 7.11 -3.72 -1.68
C THR A 24 6.28 -3.12 -0.55
N MET A 25 6.83 -2.20 0.24
CA MET A 25 6.05 -1.54 1.29
C MET A 25 4.90 -0.69 0.73
N ALA A 26 5.09 -0.01 -0.40
CA ALA A 26 3.99 0.69 -1.05
C ALA A 26 2.87 -0.29 -1.48
N TYR A 27 3.23 -1.51 -1.89
CA TYR A 27 2.28 -2.58 -2.21
C TYR A 27 1.53 -3.02 -0.95
N ASP A 28 2.23 -3.30 0.14
CA ASP A 28 1.63 -3.73 1.41
C ASP A 28 0.71 -2.64 1.99
N ILE A 29 1.05 -1.36 1.83
CA ILE A 29 0.18 -0.24 2.19
C ILE A 29 -1.09 -0.22 1.33
N ALA A 30 -0.97 -0.49 0.03
CA ALA A 30 -2.12 -0.58 -0.87
C ALA A 30 -3.04 -1.75 -0.46
N GLU A 31 -2.47 -2.92 -0.12
CA GLU A 31 -3.18 -4.08 0.40
C GLU A 31 -3.96 -3.73 1.67
N ALA A 32 -3.29 -3.12 2.66
CA ALA A 32 -3.93 -2.69 3.91
C ALA A 32 -5.08 -1.71 3.67
N GLY A 33 -4.94 -0.79 2.70
CA GLY A 33 -6.02 0.11 2.31
C GLY A 33 -7.22 -0.62 1.71
N THR A 34 -6.98 -1.63 0.88
CA THR A 34 -8.02 -2.48 0.30
C THR A 34 -8.75 -3.30 1.36
N GLU A 35 -8.03 -3.92 2.30
CA GLU A 35 -8.62 -4.66 3.41
C GLU A 35 -9.46 -3.76 4.31
N ASN A 36 -8.96 -2.57 4.64
CA ASN A 36 -9.73 -1.59 5.40
C ASN A 36 -11.00 -1.16 4.65
N ALA A 37 -10.93 -0.97 3.32
CA ALA A 37 -12.09 -0.63 2.51
C ALA A 37 -13.17 -1.73 2.54
N LEU A 38 -12.78 -3.01 2.47
CA LEU A 38 -13.70 -4.14 2.62
C LEU A 38 -14.38 -4.13 4.00
N LEU A 39 -13.63 -3.92 5.07
CA LEU A 39 -14.19 -3.81 6.43
C LEU A 39 -15.15 -2.62 6.58
N ARG A 40 -14.87 -1.52 5.90
CA ARG A 40 -15.75 -0.34 5.88
C ARG A 40 -17.03 -0.62 5.11
N LEU A 41 -16.95 -1.28 3.95
CA LEU A 41 -18.12 -1.63 3.13
C LEU A 41 -19.08 -2.58 3.83
N LEU A 42 -18.55 -3.59 4.54
CA LEU A 42 -19.35 -4.49 5.37
C LEU A 42 -20.19 -3.76 6.43
N ARG A 43 -19.72 -2.60 6.92
CA ARG A 43 -20.41 -1.80 7.94
C ARG A 43 -21.28 -0.70 7.34
N ASN A 44 -20.84 -0.13 6.24
CA ASN A 44 -21.51 0.94 5.52
C ASN A 44 -21.36 0.72 4.02
N PRO A 45 -22.37 0.13 3.36
CA PRO A 45 -22.37 -0.10 1.91
C PRO A 45 -22.22 1.18 1.07
N ALA A 46 -22.47 2.36 1.65
CA ALA A 46 -22.31 3.66 0.99
C ALA A 46 -20.93 4.30 1.21
N TYR A 47 -19.95 3.56 1.72
CA TYR A 47 -18.58 4.03 1.87
C TYR A 47 -17.92 4.31 0.51
N THR A 48 -17.35 5.51 0.33
CA THR A 48 -16.79 5.97 -0.95
C THR A 48 -15.26 6.06 -0.97
N GLY A 49 -14.60 5.82 0.16
CA GLY A 49 -13.14 5.93 0.28
C GLY A 49 -12.67 6.84 1.41
N GLU A 50 -11.37 6.80 1.66
CA GLU A 50 -10.67 7.62 2.65
C GLU A 50 -9.16 7.61 2.34
N THR A 51 -8.40 8.50 2.97
CA THR A 51 -6.95 8.36 3.04
C THR A 51 -6.57 7.78 4.38
N LEU A 52 -6.00 6.58 4.37
CA LEU A 52 -5.56 5.87 5.56
C LEU A 52 -4.03 6.02 5.71
N THR A 53 -3.57 6.37 6.91
CA THR A 53 -2.13 6.32 7.23
C THR A 53 -1.77 4.91 7.69
N VAL A 54 -0.74 4.32 7.09
CA VAL A 54 -0.26 2.96 7.39
C VAL A 54 1.25 3.04 7.61
N GLY A 55 1.68 2.98 8.87
CA GLY A 55 3.07 3.23 9.23
C GLY A 55 3.53 4.61 8.76
N ASP A 56 4.62 4.65 8.01
CA ASP A 56 5.20 5.88 7.44
C ASP A 56 4.62 6.27 6.07
N GLY A 57 3.66 5.50 5.56
CA GLY A 57 3.04 5.73 4.25
C GLY A 57 1.54 5.97 4.32
N THR A 58 0.92 6.10 3.15
CA THR A 58 -0.51 6.39 3.02
C THR A 58 -1.17 5.54 1.96
N ALA A 59 -2.35 5.01 2.26
CA ALA A 59 -3.24 4.39 1.29
C ALA A 59 -4.38 5.35 0.93
N THR A 60 -4.43 5.80 -0.31
CA THR A 60 -5.58 6.58 -0.82
C THR A 60 -6.59 5.62 -1.42
N ILE A 61 -7.74 5.49 -0.79
CA ILE A 61 -8.79 4.56 -1.14
C ILE A 61 -9.93 5.31 -1.83
N THR A 62 -10.43 4.77 -2.93
CA THR A 62 -11.66 5.22 -3.57
C THR A 62 -12.54 4.01 -3.85
N VAL A 63 -13.83 4.13 -3.56
CA VAL A 63 -14.83 3.11 -3.87
C VAL A 63 -15.89 3.72 -4.78
N THR A 64 -16.19 3.02 -5.86
CA THR A 64 -17.18 3.45 -6.86
C THR A 64 -18.11 2.30 -7.24
N GLY A 65 -19.31 2.62 -7.70
CA GLY A 65 -20.34 1.62 -8.07
C GLY A 65 -21.45 1.50 -7.04
N SER A 66 -22.36 0.56 -7.28
CA SER A 66 -23.51 0.25 -6.40
C SER A 66 -23.90 -1.21 -6.63
N GLY A 67 -24.11 -1.98 -5.55
CA GLY A 67 -24.21 -3.44 -5.63
C GLY A 67 -22.84 -4.04 -5.91
N THR A 68 -22.42 -4.10 -7.18
CA THR A 68 -21.02 -4.37 -7.54
C THR A 68 -20.20 -3.09 -7.41
N GLN A 69 -19.28 -3.08 -6.45
CA GLN A 69 -18.41 -1.95 -6.15
C GLN A 69 -16.96 -2.27 -6.51
N THR A 70 -16.26 -1.25 -6.98
CA THR A 70 -14.83 -1.32 -7.28
C THR A 70 -14.08 -0.47 -6.26
N ILE A 71 -13.24 -1.14 -5.47
CA ILE A 71 -12.30 -0.55 -4.53
C ILE A 71 -10.99 -0.35 -5.28
N THR A 72 -10.45 0.86 -5.24
CA THR A 72 -9.11 1.18 -5.70
C THR A 72 -8.32 1.75 -4.53
N SER A 73 -7.25 1.07 -4.14
CA SER A 73 -6.33 1.50 -3.08
C SER A 73 -4.98 1.83 -3.69
N THR A 74 -4.53 3.07 -3.56
CA THR A 74 -3.19 3.50 -3.98
C THR A 74 -2.32 3.68 -2.75
N GLY A 75 -1.41 2.74 -2.53
CA GLY A 75 -0.39 2.81 -1.49
C GLY A 75 0.79 3.67 -1.93
N ARG A 76 1.22 4.56 -1.04
CA ARG A 76 2.35 5.47 -1.25
C ARG A 76 3.33 5.36 -0.09
N LEU A 77 4.59 5.13 -0.43
CA LEU A 77 5.72 5.33 0.47
C LEU A 77 6.77 6.17 -0.25
N ASN A 78 7.07 7.36 0.27
CA ASN A 78 7.92 8.35 -0.40
C ASN A 78 7.44 8.62 -1.84
N ASN A 79 8.24 8.27 -2.84
CA ASN A 79 7.93 8.43 -4.28
C ASN A 79 7.48 7.13 -4.93
N TYR A 80 7.35 6.04 -4.18
CA TYR A 80 6.90 4.75 -4.69
C TYR A 80 5.39 4.64 -4.53
N LEU A 81 4.73 4.23 -5.61
CA LEU A 81 3.29 4.07 -5.68
C LEU A 81 2.99 2.65 -6.16
N ARG A 82 2.02 2.03 -5.51
CA ARG A 82 1.43 0.75 -5.91
C ARG A 82 -0.08 0.88 -5.80
N LYS A 83 -0.80 0.25 -6.73
CA LYS A 83 -2.25 0.40 -6.79
C LYS A 83 -2.88 -0.98 -6.92
N ILE A 84 -3.83 -1.26 -6.05
CA ILE A 84 -4.61 -2.49 -6.05
C ILE A 84 -6.05 -2.13 -6.34
N GLN A 85 -6.68 -2.95 -7.17
CA GLN A 85 -8.09 -2.86 -7.49
C GLN A 85 -8.77 -4.17 -7.10
N VAL A 86 -9.87 -4.05 -6.37
CA VAL A 86 -10.74 -5.15 -5.97
C VAL A 86 -12.16 -4.86 -6.44
N VAL A 87 -12.78 -5.84 -7.08
CA VAL A 87 -14.21 -5.80 -7.39
C VAL A 87 -14.94 -6.69 -6.41
N VAL A 88 -15.92 -6.12 -5.71
CA VAL A 88 -16.70 -6.79 -4.68
C VAL A 88 -18.19 -6.62 -4.98
N VAL A 89 -18.98 -7.68 -4.81
CA VAL A 89 -20.44 -7.59 -4.77
C VAL A 89 -20.85 -7.41 -3.31
N VAL A 90 -21.46 -6.27 -3.01
CA VAL A 90 -21.94 -5.89 -1.69
C VAL A 90 -23.41 -6.28 -1.57
N ASP A 91 -23.69 -7.20 -0.67
CA ASP A 91 -25.01 -7.77 -0.34
C ASP A 91 -25.00 -8.19 1.15
N ASP A 92 -25.80 -9.17 1.58
CA ASP A 92 -25.72 -9.74 2.95
C ASP A 92 -24.35 -10.36 3.28
N VAL A 93 -23.64 -10.88 2.27
CA VAL A 93 -22.26 -11.39 2.37
C VAL A 93 -21.44 -10.86 1.20
N ASP A 94 -20.45 -10.03 1.49
CA ASP A 94 -19.56 -9.48 0.46
C ASP A 94 -18.81 -10.58 -0.27
N THR A 95 -18.95 -10.60 -1.60
CA THR A 95 -18.29 -11.58 -2.48
C THR A 95 -17.23 -10.89 -3.33
N ILE A 96 -15.96 -11.26 -3.11
CA ILE A 96 -14.83 -10.76 -3.90
C ILE A 96 -14.83 -11.44 -5.27
N GLN A 97 -14.94 -10.66 -6.34
CA GLN A 97 -14.90 -11.14 -7.72
C GLN A 97 -13.50 -11.06 -8.32
N SER A 98 -12.72 -10.04 -7.95
CA SER A 98 -11.34 -9.89 -8.43
C SER A 98 -10.49 -9.15 -7.42
N TRP A 99 -9.19 -9.47 -7.42
CA TRP A 99 -8.15 -8.79 -6.65
C TRP A 99 -6.88 -8.75 -7.49
N MET A 100 -6.43 -7.56 -7.88
CA MET A 100 -5.25 -7.43 -8.72
C MET A 100 -4.53 -6.12 -8.51
N GLU A 101 -3.20 -6.17 -8.68
CA GLU A 101 -2.40 -4.97 -8.86
C GLU A 101 -2.66 -4.37 -10.24
N VAL A 102 -2.79 -3.05 -10.29
CA VAL A 102 -3.03 -2.25 -11.50
C VAL A 102 -2.01 -1.11 -11.57
N TYR A 103 -1.62 -0.70 -12.78
CA TYR A 103 -0.61 0.33 -13.01
C TYR A 103 -1.28 1.69 -13.30
#